data_AF-A0A1H9SLY9-F1
#
_entry.id   AF-A0A1H9SLY9-F1
#
_cell.length_a   1.000
_cell.length_b   1.000
_cell.length_c   1.000
_cell.angle_alpha   90.00
_cell.angle_beta   90.00
_cell.angle_gamma   90.00
#
_symmetry.space_group_name_H-M   'P 1'
#
loop_
_entity.id
_entity.type
_entity.pdbx_description
1 polymer ?
#
loop_
_entity_poly.entity_id
_entity_poly.type
_entity_poly.pdbx_seq_one_letter_code
_entity_poly.pdbx_strand_id
1 'polypeptide(L)'
;MRTLALVVAMSAGLLVPVNADAHAAPADATAPAAAPAPADTAVPSANASPNSPLLPPAVARTIHHPTTDAAIQTAAVTDYPAELRALTRTLDTYTSADDEAVHASMLLLYYGHTQPEFLAAVRAEPEVLRALRRFVLSHLDFFGTDRQYLVQNATRELGRFLQHKDIAPRVRPLLVDLASRGDVVGRLAPLWVGVAEMVDWYDKANCRRYNTCDFRAKIDRRVLTVRHTCSATLRIRAQQLTAAQLRQTCASLAGQDAAFHRVVRDPGPVAGDNNTSLEVVVFNTSNDYRTYAGVLFDISTNNGGMYLEGDPALNQARFIAHEADWLPTFAIWNLNHEYTHYLDGRFDMHGDFEENMTTPTVWWIEGFAEHLSYSYRGEVYADALAEAKKRTYALSTLFDTTYDHDTKRVYNWGYLAVRYLLEKHPEDIAAVLADYRAGDWAGARDHLTRVIGSRYDADWYGWLAAVR
;
A
#
# COMPACT_ATOMS: atom_id res chain seq x y z
N MET A 1 12.20 -16.90 -15.38
CA MET A 1 12.12 -16.91 -13.91
C MET A 1 12.10 -15.46 -13.46
N ARG A 2 10.92 -14.91 -13.19
CA ARG A 2 10.73 -13.55 -12.67
C ARG A 2 10.39 -13.70 -11.20
N THR A 3 11.27 -13.21 -10.34
CA THR A 3 11.13 -13.19 -8.88
C THR A 3 10.04 -12.18 -8.53
N LEU A 4 9.00 -12.61 -7.82
CA LEU A 4 8.05 -11.71 -7.18
C LEU A 4 8.71 -11.18 -5.90
N ALA A 5 8.94 -9.86 -5.83
CA ALA A 5 9.06 -9.19 -4.55
C ALA A 5 7.64 -8.74 -4.17
N LEU A 6 7.12 -9.13 -3.01
CA LEU A 6 5.73 -8.82 -2.62
C LEU A 6 5.66 -8.66 -1.08
N VAL A 7 5.55 -7.42 -0.55
CA VAL A 7 4.38 -6.54 -0.30
C VAL A 7 3.53 -7.01 0.89
N VAL A 8 3.91 -6.54 2.10
CA VAL A 8 3.05 -6.51 3.30
C VAL A 8 2.70 -5.06 3.58
N ALA A 9 1.51 -4.60 3.17
CA ALA A 9 0.84 -3.47 3.81
C ALA A 9 -0.63 -3.35 3.39
N MET A 10 -1.55 -3.59 4.33
CA MET A 10 -2.90 -3.02 4.33
C MET A 10 -3.21 -2.33 5.66
N SER A 11 -2.33 -1.43 6.12
CA SER A 11 -2.69 -0.56 7.24
C SER A 11 -3.59 0.58 6.74
N ALA A 12 -4.91 0.41 6.85
CA ALA A 12 -5.82 1.55 6.86
C ALA A 12 -5.70 2.23 8.23
N GLY A 13 -5.05 3.39 8.26
CA GLY A 13 -4.99 4.23 9.45
C GLY A 13 -6.40 4.55 9.96
N LEU A 14 -6.60 4.33 11.26
CA LEU A 14 -7.82 4.61 12.00
C LEU A 14 -8.30 6.05 11.75
N LEU A 15 -9.55 6.17 11.29
CA LEU A 15 -10.29 7.43 11.16
C LEU A 15 -10.73 7.95 12.53
N VAL A 16 -10.53 9.25 12.74
CA VAL A 16 -11.21 10.09 13.73
C VAL A 16 -12.74 10.02 13.49
N PRO A 17 -13.60 9.87 14.51
CA PRO A 17 -15.01 9.58 14.30
C PRO A 17 -15.81 10.83 13.89
N VAL A 18 -16.64 10.70 12.85
CA VAL A 18 -17.80 11.57 12.61
C VAL A 18 -19.04 10.68 12.50
N ASN A 19 -20.02 10.93 13.37
CA ASN A 19 -21.28 10.22 13.50
C ASN A 19 -22.14 10.26 12.23
N ALA A 20 -22.79 9.14 11.90
CA ALA A 20 -24.17 9.14 11.40
C ALA A 20 -24.80 7.73 11.47
N ASP A 21 -25.94 7.65 12.15
CA ASP A 21 -26.87 6.53 12.17
C ASP A 21 -27.57 6.34 10.81
N ALA A 22 -27.81 5.10 10.38
CA ALA A 22 -29.03 4.73 9.64
C ALA A 22 -29.22 3.20 9.55
N HIS A 23 -30.49 2.81 9.51
CA HIS A 23 -31.06 1.49 9.76
C HIS A 23 -30.91 0.45 8.63
N ALA A 24 -31.10 -0.81 9.00
CA ALA A 24 -30.96 -2.01 8.18
C ALA A 24 -32.28 -2.55 7.57
N ALA A 25 -32.08 -3.47 6.60
CA ALA A 25 -32.89 -4.65 6.19
C ALA A 25 -33.74 -4.55 4.89
N PRO A 26 -34.05 -5.68 4.21
CA PRO A 26 -33.28 -6.92 3.99
C PRO A 26 -33.27 -7.43 2.52
N ALA A 27 -32.60 -8.57 2.32
CA ALA A 27 -32.32 -9.30 1.08
C ALA A 27 -33.52 -10.02 0.42
N ASP A 28 -33.38 -10.35 -0.88
CA ASP A 28 -34.02 -11.53 -1.48
C ASP A 28 -33.27 -12.08 -2.72
N ALA A 29 -33.41 -13.38 -2.96
CA ALA A 29 -32.54 -14.25 -3.76
C ALA A 29 -32.94 -14.45 -5.24
N THR A 30 -31.99 -14.95 -6.07
CA THR A 30 -32.07 -16.14 -6.98
C THR A 30 -31.20 -16.03 -8.26
N ALA A 31 -30.47 -17.11 -8.58
CA ALA A 31 -29.67 -17.36 -9.81
C ALA A 31 -30.54 -18.03 -10.92
N PRO A 32 -30.08 -18.29 -12.17
CA PRO A 32 -29.01 -19.27 -12.47
C PRO A 32 -28.14 -19.01 -13.73
N ALA A 33 -27.19 -19.94 -13.94
CA ALA A 33 -26.08 -19.99 -14.89
C ALA A 33 -26.43 -20.27 -16.37
N ALA A 34 -25.50 -19.91 -17.27
CA ALA A 34 -25.25 -20.64 -18.53
C ALA A 34 -23.86 -20.29 -19.11
N ALA A 35 -23.06 -21.31 -19.42
CA ALA A 35 -21.87 -21.24 -20.29
C ALA A 35 -22.25 -21.72 -21.71
N PRO A 36 -21.53 -21.27 -22.76
CA PRO A 36 -20.65 -22.21 -23.46
C PRO A 36 -19.33 -21.59 -23.98
N ALA A 37 -18.33 -22.45 -24.22
CA ALA A 37 -17.06 -22.19 -24.93
C ALA A 37 -17.12 -22.77 -26.37
N PRO A 38 -16.04 -22.78 -27.19
CA PRO A 38 -14.89 -21.88 -27.34
C PRO A 38 -14.77 -21.32 -28.79
N ALA A 39 -13.97 -20.27 -29.01
CA ALA A 39 -13.47 -19.93 -30.35
C ALA A 39 -12.09 -19.26 -30.30
N ASP A 40 -11.12 -19.91 -30.95
CA ASP A 40 -9.75 -19.46 -31.18
C ASP A 40 -9.68 -18.15 -31.97
N THR A 41 -9.00 -17.13 -31.46
CA THR A 41 -8.26 -16.15 -32.28
C THR A 41 -7.14 -15.45 -31.49
N ALA A 42 -5.91 -15.68 -31.94
CA ALA A 42 -4.73 -14.79 -31.95
C ALA A 42 -4.39 -13.95 -30.69
N VAL A 43 -3.31 -14.36 -30.02
CA VAL A 43 -2.62 -13.66 -28.92
C VAL A 43 -1.79 -12.46 -29.44
N PRO A 44 -1.96 -11.24 -28.92
CA PRO A 44 -0.95 -10.19 -28.96
C PRO A 44 -0.39 -9.91 -27.55
N SER A 45 0.91 -10.19 -27.41
CA SER A 45 1.86 -9.79 -26.34
C SER A 45 1.31 -9.24 -25.01
N ALA A 46 1.10 -10.13 -24.04
CA ALA A 46 1.08 -9.80 -22.63
C ALA A 46 2.52 -9.56 -22.12
N ASN A 47 2.88 -8.31 -21.83
CA ASN A 47 4.03 -7.97 -20.99
C ASN A 47 3.94 -6.50 -20.53
N ALA A 48 2.91 -6.22 -19.73
CA ALA A 48 2.91 -5.12 -18.77
C ALA A 48 2.55 -5.74 -17.42
N SER A 49 3.43 -5.62 -16.42
CA SER A 49 3.17 -6.12 -15.07
C SER A 49 1.98 -5.35 -14.47
N PRO A 50 1.04 -6.00 -13.77
CA PRO A 50 -0.16 -5.36 -13.20
C PRO A 50 0.14 -4.38 -12.04
N ASN A 51 1.39 -4.23 -11.61
CA ASN A 51 1.78 -3.42 -10.46
C ASN A 51 2.07 -1.94 -10.81
N SER A 52 1.21 -1.28 -11.60
CA SER A 52 1.26 0.19 -11.62
C SER A 52 0.85 0.67 -10.22
N PRO A 53 1.72 1.34 -9.42
CA PRO A 53 1.55 1.52 -7.97
C PRO A 53 0.36 2.41 -7.55
N LEU A 54 -0.51 2.76 -8.49
CA LEU A 54 -1.56 3.74 -8.33
C LEU A 54 -2.82 3.36 -9.16
N LEU A 55 -3.15 2.07 -9.00
CA LEU A 55 -4.39 1.26 -9.12
C LEU A 55 -4.70 0.54 -10.44
N PRO A 56 -5.34 -0.67 -10.42
CA PRO A 56 -6.00 -1.41 -9.32
C PRO A 56 -5.59 -2.92 -9.20
N PRO A 57 -6.06 -3.67 -8.17
CA PRO A 57 -7.33 -4.40 -8.34
C PRO A 57 -8.35 -3.96 -7.29
N ALA A 58 -9.33 -3.19 -7.74
CA ALA A 58 -10.45 -2.59 -7.03
C ALA A 58 -10.10 -1.57 -5.89
N VAL A 59 -10.25 -0.27 -6.19
CA VAL A 59 -10.66 0.77 -5.20
C VAL A 59 -9.62 1.32 -4.18
N ALA A 60 -8.30 1.16 -4.34
CA ALA A 60 -7.35 1.65 -3.32
C ALA A 60 -6.93 3.16 -3.38
N ARG A 61 -7.81 4.10 -3.81
CA ARG A 61 -7.51 5.57 -3.87
C ARG A 61 -8.64 6.51 -3.49
N THR A 62 -9.76 6.01 -2.99
CA THR A 62 -10.96 6.85 -2.74
C THR A 62 -11.42 6.88 -1.28
N ILE A 63 -10.61 6.43 -0.32
CA ILE A 63 -11.06 6.30 1.08
C ILE A 63 -11.03 7.65 1.86
N HIS A 64 -10.52 8.74 1.30
CA HIS A 64 -10.70 10.08 1.89
C HIS A 64 -11.64 11.02 1.13
N HIS A 65 -12.10 10.62 -0.06
CA HIS A 65 -13.18 11.33 -0.76
C HIS A 65 -14.20 10.29 -1.23
N PRO A 66 -15.33 10.13 -0.52
CA PRO A 66 -16.38 9.24 -0.98
C PRO A 66 -16.73 9.62 -2.42
N THR A 67 -16.72 8.64 -3.33
CA THR A 67 -17.37 8.81 -4.62
C THR A 67 -18.86 8.74 -4.36
N THR A 68 -19.52 9.89 -4.22
CA THR A 68 -20.96 9.98 -4.38
C THR A 68 -21.29 9.82 -5.85
N ASP A 69 -22.16 8.86 -6.21
CA ASP A 69 -22.96 8.67 -7.44
C ASP A 69 -22.61 9.47 -8.72
N ALA A 70 -21.33 9.71 -9.01
CA ALA A 70 -20.88 10.23 -10.28
C ALA A 70 -20.87 9.05 -11.24
N ALA A 71 -21.72 9.13 -12.26
CA ALA A 71 -22.09 8.12 -13.25
C ALA A 71 -20.94 7.54 -14.12
N ILE A 72 -19.69 7.61 -13.66
CA ILE A 72 -18.49 7.14 -14.37
C ILE A 72 -17.87 5.94 -13.64
N GLN A 73 -18.68 5.14 -12.94
CA GLN A 73 -18.29 3.79 -12.52
C GLN A 73 -19.01 2.77 -13.39
N THR A 74 -18.22 2.06 -14.21
CA THR A 74 -18.40 0.65 -14.63
C THR A 74 -19.69 0.20 -15.31
N ALA A 75 -20.70 1.07 -15.48
CA ALA A 75 -21.73 0.89 -16.49
C ALA A 75 -21.10 1.12 -17.87
N ALA A 76 -21.41 0.28 -18.85
CA ALA A 76 -20.86 0.36 -20.20
C ALA A 76 -20.94 1.80 -20.73
N VAL A 77 -19.80 2.48 -20.85
CA VAL A 77 -19.75 3.79 -21.51
C VAL A 77 -20.20 3.57 -22.94
N THR A 78 -21.39 4.04 -23.27
CA THR A 78 -22.00 3.78 -24.58
C THR A 78 -21.55 4.78 -25.65
N ASP A 79 -21.00 5.94 -25.25
CA ASP A 79 -20.54 6.99 -26.16
C ASP A 79 -19.25 7.67 -25.65
N TYR A 80 -18.09 7.04 -25.90
CA TYR A 80 -16.79 7.63 -25.57
C TYR A 80 -16.55 9.01 -26.18
N PRO A 81 -16.89 9.30 -27.46
CA PRO A 81 -16.76 10.65 -27.99
C PRO A 81 -17.50 11.72 -27.18
N ALA A 82 -18.74 11.46 -26.73
CA ALA A 82 -19.48 12.41 -25.90
C ALA A 82 -18.81 12.64 -24.54
N GLU A 83 -18.36 11.58 -23.88
CA GLU A 83 -17.65 11.67 -22.60
C GLU A 83 -16.34 12.45 -22.71
N LEU A 84 -15.53 12.21 -23.76
CA LEU A 84 -14.28 12.95 -23.97
C LEU A 84 -14.52 14.45 -24.22
N ARG A 85 -15.58 14.79 -24.96
CA ARG A 85 -15.99 16.19 -25.16
C ARG A 85 -16.51 16.82 -23.86
N ALA A 86 -17.25 16.08 -23.04
CA ALA A 86 -17.72 16.53 -21.73
C ALA A 86 -16.54 16.80 -20.79
N LEU A 87 -15.61 15.85 -20.68
CA LEU A 87 -14.38 16.00 -19.93
C LEU A 87 -13.58 17.21 -20.39
N THR A 88 -13.40 17.40 -21.70
CA THR A 88 -12.69 18.56 -22.25
C THR A 88 -13.31 19.87 -21.77
N ARG A 89 -14.64 19.98 -21.81
CA ARG A 89 -15.34 21.17 -21.30
C ARG A 89 -15.15 21.35 -19.80
N THR A 90 -15.35 20.29 -19.00
CA THR A 90 -15.16 20.33 -17.55
C THR A 90 -13.76 20.77 -17.17
N LEU A 91 -12.72 20.28 -17.86
CA LEU A 91 -11.33 20.69 -17.61
C LEU A 91 -11.07 22.15 -18.00
N ASP A 92 -11.66 22.65 -19.09
CA ASP A 92 -11.45 24.02 -19.58
C ASP A 92 -12.24 25.06 -18.77
N THR A 93 -13.38 24.69 -18.17
CA THR A 93 -14.23 25.58 -17.36
C THR A 93 -14.25 25.20 -15.89
N TYR A 94 -13.24 24.49 -15.42
CA TYR A 94 -13.20 23.86 -14.10
C TYR A 94 -13.47 24.85 -12.96
N THR A 95 -14.26 24.38 -12.00
CA THR A 95 -14.45 24.98 -10.68
C THR A 95 -14.28 23.92 -9.59
N SER A 96 -14.16 24.33 -8.33
CA SER A 96 -14.09 23.38 -7.22
C SER A 96 -15.32 22.47 -7.06
N ALA A 97 -16.45 22.81 -7.68
CA ALA A 97 -17.63 21.93 -7.70
C ALA A 97 -17.41 20.70 -8.60
N ASP A 98 -16.39 20.72 -9.45
CA ASP A 98 -16.09 19.67 -10.42
C ASP A 98 -15.04 18.66 -9.92
N ASP A 99 -14.57 18.76 -8.67
CA ASP A 99 -13.52 17.90 -8.09
C ASP A 99 -13.83 16.40 -8.30
N GLU A 100 -15.05 15.98 -7.97
CA GLU A 100 -15.50 14.59 -8.14
C GLU A 100 -15.58 14.18 -9.63
N ALA A 101 -16.10 15.06 -10.48
CA ALA A 101 -16.26 14.79 -11.91
C ALA A 101 -14.90 14.64 -12.61
N VAL A 102 -13.95 15.52 -12.29
CA VAL A 102 -12.57 15.43 -12.79
C VAL A 102 -11.93 14.13 -12.29
N HIS A 103 -12.08 13.80 -11.00
CA HIS A 103 -11.53 12.56 -10.45
C HIS A 103 -12.08 11.31 -11.16
N ALA A 104 -13.40 11.21 -11.28
CA ALA A 104 -14.07 10.07 -11.90
C ALA A 104 -13.67 9.93 -13.38
N SER A 105 -13.50 11.06 -14.09
CA SER A 105 -13.02 11.06 -15.46
C SER A 105 -11.59 10.54 -15.62
N MET A 106 -10.72 10.69 -14.62
CA MET A 106 -9.38 10.08 -14.66
C MET A 106 -9.47 8.55 -14.61
N LEU A 107 -10.46 7.99 -13.91
CA LEU A 107 -10.71 6.54 -13.93
C LEU A 107 -11.22 6.07 -15.30
N LEU A 108 -12.07 6.86 -15.96
CA LEU A 108 -12.49 6.59 -17.34
C LEU A 108 -11.29 6.54 -18.29
N LEU A 109 -10.37 7.51 -18.19
CA LEU A 109 -9.16 7.50 -19.01
C LEU A 109 -8.30 6.26 -18.71
N TYR A 110 -8.11 5.94 -17.44
CA TYR A 110 -7.33 4.80 -16.98
C TYR A 110 -7.85 3.47 -17.56
N TYR A 111 -9.12 3.16 -17.35
CA TYR A 111 -9.72 1.90 -17.81
C TYR A 111 -9.97 1.89 -19.32
N GLY A 112 -10.23 3.06 -19.92
CA GLY A 112 -10.54 3.20 -21.34
C GLY A 112 -9.44 2.66 -22.25
N HIS A 113 -8.17 2.66 -21.84
CA HIS A 113 -7.08 2.12 -22.64
C HIS A 113 -7.23 0.63 -23.00
N THR A 114 -8.04 -0.12 -22.25
CA THR A 114 -8.37 -1.53 -22.53
C THR A 114 -9.47 -1.72 -23.58
N GLN A 115 -10.12 -0.63 -24.00
CA GLN A 115 -11.28 -0.63 -24.88
C GLN A 115 -10.92 -0.04 -26.27
N PRO A 116 -11.01 -0.82 -27.36
CA PRO A 116 -10.70 -0.32 -28.71
C PRO A 116 -11.50 0.92 -29.12
N GLU A 117 -12.78 0.99 -28.75
CA GLU A 117 -13.71 2.08 -29.05
C GLU A 117 -13.28 3.38 -28.37
N PHE A 118 -12.77 3.31 -27.14
CA PHE A 118 -12.21 4.46 -26.44
C PHE A 118 -10.99 5.01 -27.19
N LEU A 119 -10.08 4.15 -27.63
CA LEU A 119 -8.90 4.58 -28.38
C LEU A 119 -9.29 5.18 -29.74
N ALA A 120 -10.30 4.63 -30.41
CA ALA A 120 -10.88 5.22 -31.61
C ALA A 120 -11.47 6.62 -31.33
N ALA A 121 -12.19 6.77 -30.22
CA ALA A 121 -12.74 8.05 -29.79
C ALA A 121 -11.66 9.09 -29.49
N VAL A 122 -10.58 8.73 -28.78
CA VAL A 122 -9.45 9.66 -28.51
C VAL A 122 -8.74 10.08 -29.81
N ARG A 123 -8.64 9.19 -30.80
CA ARG A 123 -8.08 9.54 -32.12
C ARG A 123 -8.95 10.57 -32.85
N ALA A 124 -10.27 10.41 -32.76
CA ALA A 124 -11.24 11.33 -33.35
C ALA A 124 -11.32 12.65 -32.57
N GLU A 125 -11.18 12.60 -31.25
CA GLU A 125 -11.30 13.72 -30.30
C GLU A 125 -9.97 13.98 -29.56
N PRO A 126 -8.89 14.34 -30.26
CA PRO A 126 -7.57 14.47 -29.64
C PRO A 126 -7.43 15.70 -28.72
N GLU A 127 -8.45 16.56 -28.66
CA GLU A 127 -8.42 17.77 -27.86
C GLU A 127 -8.38 17.49 -26.35
N VAL A 128 -8.91 16.34 -25.92
CA VAL A 128 -8.81 15.88 -24.52
C VAL A 128 -7.36 15.82 -24.03
N LEU A 129 -6.40 15.47 -24.90
CA LEU A 129 -4.98 15.42 -24.55
C LEU A 129 -4.43 16.82 -24.24
N ARG A 130 -4.86 17.84 -24.99
CA ARG A 130 -4.45 19.22 -24.76
C ARG A 130 -5.17 19.82 -23.56
N ALA A 131 -6.44 19.48 -23.36
CA ALA A 131 -7.24 19.90 -22.21
C ALA A 131 -6.63 19.40 -20.89
N LEU A 132 -6.20 18.13 -20.81
CA LEU A 132 -5.48 17.60 -19.65
C LEU A 132 -4.23 18.42 -19.34
N ARG A 133 -3.41 18.73 -20.35
CA ARG A 133 -2.23 19.59 -20.14
C ARG A 133 -2.63 20.99 -19.67
N ARG A 134 -3.62 21.62 -20.32
CA ARG A 134 -4.09 22.97 -19.94
C ARG A 134 -4.56 22.99 -18.50
N PHE A 135 -5.37 22.02 -18.10
CA PHE A 135 -5.86 21.87 -16.73
C PHE A 135 -4.70 21.81 -15.73
N VAL A 136 -3.70 20.96 -15.97
CA VAL A 136 -2.51 20.88 -15.10
C VAL A 136 -1.77 22.22 -15.01
N LEU A 137 -1.60 22.94 -16.13
CA LEU A 137 -0.89 24.21 -16.15
C LEU A 137 -1.68 25.37 -15.52
N SER A 138 -3.01 25.37 -15.66
CA SER A 138 -3.90 26.36 -15.06
C SER A 138 -4.02 26.19 -13.55
N HIS A 139 -3.75 24.99 -13.04
CA HIS A 139 -3.92 24.62 -11.63
C HIS A 139 -2.61 24.14 -10.98
N LEU A 140 -1.47 24.70 -11.39
CA LEU A 140 -0.19 24.38 -10.74
C LEU A 140 -0.18 24.73 -9.25
N ASP A 141 -1.03 25.63 -8.79
CA ASP A 141 -1.25 25.98 -7.39
C ASP A 141 -1.85 24.83 -6.55
N PHE A 142 -2.46 23.82 -7.18
CA PHE A 142 -3.03 22.68 -6.45
C PHE A 142 -1.95 21.77 -5.86
N PHE A 143 -0.75 21.74 -6.44
CA PHE A 143 0.37 20.99 -5.88
C PHE A 143 0.76 21.54 -4.50
N GLY A 144 0.82 20.64 -3.51
CA GLY A 144 1.01 20.97 -2.10
C GLY A 144 -0.28 21.26 -1.33
N THR A 145 -1.45 21.00 -1.91
CA THR A 145 -2.76 21.15 -1.25
C THR A 145 -3.56 19.84 -1.34
N ASP A 146 -4.72 19.80 -0.68
CA ASP A 146 -5.64 18.66 -0.74
C ASP A 146 -6.17 18.39 -2.15
N ARG A 147 -6.10 19.35 -3.09
CA ARG A 147 -6.48 19.18 -4.49
C ARG A 147 -5.36 18.66 -5.40
N GLN A 148 -4.17 18.40 -4.88
CA GLN A 148 -3.03 17.93 -5.69
C GLN A 148 -3.37 16.69 -6.52
N TYR A 149 -4.19 15.78 -6.00
CA TYR A 149 -4.53 14.54 -6.69
C TYR A 149 -5.18 14.77 -8.06
N LEU A 150 -5.92 15.87 -8.25
CA LEU A 150 -6.58 16.20 -9.52
C LEU A 150 -5.54 16.42 -10.63
N VAL A 151 -4.58 17.32 -10.38
CA VAL A 151 -3.53 17.66 -11.34
C VAL A 151 -2.47 16.57 -11.46
N GLN A 152 -2.19 15.83 -10.38
CA GLN A 152 -1.28 14.68 -10.43
C GLN A 152 -1.87 13.54 -11.26
N ASN A 153 -3.16 13.22 -11.10
CA ASN A 153 -3.81 12.19 -11.91
C ASN A 153 -3.93 12.63 -13.37
N ALA A 154 -4.34 13.87 -13.65
CA ALA A 154 -4.38 14.39 -15.02
C ALA A 154 -3.01 14.32 -15.72
N THR A 155 -1.92 14.59 -14.99
CA THR A 155 -0.55 14.42 -15.49
C THR A 155 -0.26 12.98 -15.88
N ARG A 156 -0.58 12.02 -14.99
CA ARG A 156 -0.32 10.60 -15.20
C ARG A 156 -1.18 10.03 -16.33
N GLU A 157 -2.45 10.39 -16.40
CA GLU A 157 -3.35 9.92 -17.45
C GLU A 157 -3.01 10.51 -18.83
N LEU A 158 -2.57 11.77 -18.90
CA LEU A 158 -1.95 12.29 -20.12
C LEU A 158 -0.72 11.46 -20.51
N GLY A 159 0.13 11.12 -19.53
CA GLY A 159 1.31 10.28 -19.70
C GLY A 159 1.00 8.86 -20.18
N ARG A 160 -0.10 8.27 -19.72
CA ARG A 160 -0.50 6.90 -20.03
C ARG A 160 -0.82 6.67 -21.50
N PHE A 161 -1.17 7.72 -22.26
CA PHE A 161 -1.31 7.66 -23.71
C PHE A 161 0.00 7.40 -24.47
N LEU A 162 1.17 7.52 -23.82
CA LEU A 162 2.45 7.14 -24.42
C LEU A 162 2.51 5.65 -24.83
N GLN A 163 1.71 4.79 -24.21
CA GLN A 163 1.66 3.36 -24.53
C GLN A 163 1.17 3.10 -25.97
N HIS A 164 0.43 4.04 -26.57
CA HIS A 164 -0.18 3.91 -27.89
C HIS A 164 0.70 4.59 -28.94
N LYS A 165 1.40 3.80 -29.78
CA LYS A 165 2.44 4.29 -30.71
C LYS A 165 1.97 5.39 -31.67
N ASP A 166 0.71 5.36 -32.07
CA ASP A 166 0.08 6.32 -32.98
C ASP A 166 -0.39 7.61 -32.27
N ILE A 167 -0.67 7.55 -30.97
CA ILE A 167 -1.07 8.72 -30.16
C ILE A 167 0.17 9.39 -29.52
N ALA A 168 1.17 8.61 -29.12
CA ALA A 168 2.36 9.07 -28.43
C ALA A 168 3.02 10.31 -29.07
N PRO A 169 3.20 10.43 -30.41
CA PRO A 169 3.78 11.63 -31.02
C PRO A 169 3.07 12.94 -30.67
N ARG A 170 1.75 12.92 -30.41
CA ARG A 170 0.97 14.09 -29.97
C ARG A 170 1.18 14.40 -28.48
N VAL A 171 1.40 13.37 -27.67
CA VAL A 171 1.55 13.45 -26.21
C VAL A 171 2.95 13.90 -25.79
N ARG A 172 3.99 13.42 -26.50
CA ARG A 172 5.40 13.72 -26.17
C ARG A 172 5.66 15.22 -25.92
N PRO A 173 5.34 16.15 -26.83
CA PRO A 173 5.62 17.57 -26.60
C PRO A 173 4.84 18.15 -25.40
N LEU A 174 3.64 17.63 -25.10
CA LEU A 174 2.84 18.08 -23.96
C LEU A 174 3.52 17.72 -22.64
N LEU A 175 4.01 16.49 -22.52
CA LEU A 175 4.74 16.00 -21.35
C LEU A 175 6.13 16.62 -21.21
N VAL A 176 6.83 16.91 -22.32
CA VAL A 176 8.11 17.67 -22.27
C VAL A 176 7.87 19.05 -21.65
N ASP A 177 6.81 19.74 -22.06
CA ASP A 177 6.47 21.02 -21.45
C ASP A 177 6.11 20.87 -19.96
N LEU A 178 5.30 19.90 -19.56
CA LEU A 178 5.00 19.65 -18.14
C LEU A 178 6.26 19.35 -17.31
N ALA A 179 7.13 18.46 -17.81
CA ALA A 179 8.40 18.15 -17.16
C ALA A 179 9.33 19.36 -17.03
N SER A 180 9.26 20.33 -17.95
CA SER A 180 10.07 21.55 -17.89
C SER A 180 9.62 22.54 -16.79
N ARG A 181 8.42 22.37 -16.22
CA ARG A 181 7.89 23.26 -15.16
C ARG A 181 8.32 22.88 -13.76
N GLY A 182 8.73 21.62 -13.55
CA GLY A 182 9.05 21.07 -12.24
C GLY A 182 10.45 20.49 -12.17
N ASP A 183 10.79 19.98 -10.99
CA ASP A 183 12.02 19.22 -10.74
C ASP A 183 11.69 18.12 -9.73
N VAL A 184 12.66 17.27 -9.40
CA VAL A 184 12.49 16.15 -8.45
C VAL A 184 12.29 16.60 -6.98
N VAL A 185 12.42 17.90 -6.71
CA VAL A 185 12.26 18.50 -5.38
C VAL A 185 11.37 19.73 -5.48
N GLY A 186 10.82 20.15 -4.35
CA GLY A 186 9.96 21.32 -4.25
C GLY A 186 8.51 21.01 -4.62
N ARG A 187 7.69 22.06 -4.62
CA ARG A 187 6.22 21.94 -4.70
C ARG A 187 5.73 21.19 -5.94
N LEU A 188 6.40 21.35 -7.08
CA LEU A 188 6.03 20.70 -8.35
C LEU A 188 6.70 19.33 -8.55
N ALA A 189 7.32 18.74 -7.52
CA ALA A 189 7.87 17.40 -7.63
C ALA A 189 6.85 16.32 -8.02
N PRO A 190 5.61 16.32 -7.50
CA PRO A 190 4.62 15.32 -7.92
C PRO A 190 4.25 15.40 -9.40
N LEU A 191 4.28 16.59 -10.01
CA LEU A 191 4.15 16.78 -11.46
C LEU A 191 5.31 16.11 -12.20
N TRP A 192 6.53 16.47 -11.84
CA TRP A 192 7.73 15.99 -12.53
C TRP A 192 7.90 14.47 -12.39
N VAL A 193 7.68 13.94 -11.19
CA VAL A 193 7.76 12.50 -10.92
C VAL A 193 6.65 11.75 -11.65
N GLY A 194 5.43 12.28 -11.72
CA GLY A 194 4.35 11.69 -12.50
C GLY A 194 4.67 11.58 -14.00
N VAL A 195 5.33 12.59 -14.58
CA VAL A 195 5.83 12.49 -15.96
C VAL A 195 6.94 11.45 -16.07
N ALA A 196 7.93 11.47 -15.17
CA ALA A 196 9.05 10.54 -15.18
C ALA A 196 8.61 9.08 -15.09
N GLU A 197 7.63 8.80 -14.23
CA GLU A 197 7.00 7.49 -14.07
C GLU A 197 6.39 7.00 -15.39
N MET A 198 5.51 7.80 -16.02
CA MET A 198 4.84 7.40 -17.26
C MET A 198 5.83 7.23 -18.42
N VAL A 199 6.89 8.05 -18.45
CA VAL A 199 7.97 7.89 -19.43
C VAL A 199 8.75 6.60 -19.20
N ASP A 200 9.08 6.24 -17.96
CA ASP A 200 9.80 4.98 -17.68
C ASP A 200 8.98 3.74 -18.06
N TRP A 201 7.66 3.78 -17.87
CA TRP A 201 6.77 2.69 -18.26
C TRP A 201 6.55 2.58 -19.76
N TYR A 202 6.27 3.70 -20.43
CA TYR A 202 5.67 3.66 -21.78
C TYR A 202 6.54 4.30 -22.87
N ASP A 203 7.57 5.07 -22.53
CA ASP A 203 8.42 5.76 -23.51
C ASP A 203 9.90 5.80 -23.12
N LYS A 204 10.36 4.75 -22.43
CA LYS A 204 11.70 4.68 -21.81
C LYS A 204 12.84 4.98 -22.77
N ALA A 205 12.75 4.48 -24.01
CA ALA A 205 13.75 4.71 -25.04
C ALA A 205 13.92 6.21 -25.40
N ASN A 206 12.92 7.05 -25.10
CA ASN A 206 12.91 8.48 -25.35
C ASN A 206 13.10 9.33 -24.09
N CYS A 207 13.46 8.74 -22.94
CA CYS A 207 13.59 9.44 -21.65
C CYS A 207 14.45 10.72 -21.71
N ARG A 208 15.43 10.78 -22.63
CA ARG A 208 16.31 11.96 -22.81
C ARG A 208 15.53 13.21 -23.22
N ARG A 209 14.43 13.07 -23.96
CA ARG A 209 13.56 14.20 -24.35
C ARG A 209 12.93 14.90 -23.15
N TYR A 210 12.67 14.15 -22.09
CA TYR A 210 12.00 14.62 -20.88
C TYR A 210 12.97 14.99 -19.76
N ASN A 211 14.27 14.68 -19.94
CA ASN A 211 15.28 14.73 -18.90
C ASN A 211 14.95 13.83 -17.68
N THR A 212 14.43 12.61 -17.94
CA THR A 212 13.95 11.69 -16.89
C THR A 212 14.70 10.35 -16.84
N CYS A 213 15.74 10.14 -17.65
CA CYS A 213 16.40 8.83 -17.74
C CYS A 213 16.98 8.31 -16.42
N ASP A 214 17.47 9.22 -15.57
CA ASP A 214 18.12 8.92 -14.29
C ASP A 214 17.22 9.26 -13.09
N PHE A 215 15.90 9.38 -13.29
CA PHE A 215 15.01 9.97 -12.29
C PHE A 215 15.09 9.29 -10.91
N ARG A 216 15.20 7.95 -10.84
CA ARG A 216 15.37 7.22 -9.56
C ARG A 216 16.65 7.62 -8.83
N ALA A 217 17.78 7.68 -9.54
CA ALA A 217 19.05 8.13 -8.99
C ALA A 217 19.03 9.62 -8.60
N LYS A 218 18.26 10.43 -9.34
CA LYS A 218 18.04 11.84 -9.05
C LYS A 218 17.20 12.02 -7.76
N ILE A 219 16.14 11.22 -7.58
CA ILE A 219 15.34 11.17 -6.34
C ILE A 219 16.25 10.73 -5.18
N ASP A 220 16.96 9.61 -5.28
CA ASP A 220 17.85 9.11 -4.22
C ASP A 220 18.87 10.15 -3.76
N ARG A 221 19.49 10.86 -4.71
CA ARG A 221 20.52 11.86 -4.41
C ARG A 221 19.97 13.14 -3.78
N ARG A 222 18.79 13.59 -4.22
CA ARG A 222 18.28 14.94 -3.91
C ARG A 222 17.11 14.97 -2.93
N VAL A 223 16.38 13.88 -2.81
CA VAL A 223 15.28 13.72 -1.85
C VAL A 223 15.82 13.00 -0.63
N LEU A 224 16.36 11.79 -0.77
CA LEU A 224 16.85 10.95 0.33
C LEU A 224 18.29 11.32 0.76
N THR A 225 18.47 12.55 1.20
CA THR A 225 19.79 13.15 1.47
C THR A 225 20.44 12.68 2.76
N VAL A 226 19.67 12.26 3.75
CA VAL A 226 20.16 11.76 5.04
C VAL A 226 20.53 10.29 4.90
N ARG A 227 21.77 9.94 5.21
CA ARG A 227 22.25 8.56 5.33
C ARG A 227 22.88 8.38 6.70
N HIS A 228 22.31 7.50 7.51
CA HIS A 228 22.74 7.25 8.89
C HIS A 228 22.86 5.75 9.15
N THR A 229 23.85 5.34 9.94
CA THR A 229 24.05 3.93 10.32
C THR A 229 23.84 3.83 11.82
N CYS A 230 22.80 3.11 12.24
CA CYS A 230 22.50 2.88 13.65
C CYS A 230 23.39 1.77 14.22
N SER A 231 23.58 0.69 13.46
CA SER A 231 24.38 -0.49 13.82
C SER A 231 24.85 -1.22 12.56
N ALA A 232 25.52 -2.37 12.72
CA ALA A 232 25.87 -3.23 11.59
C ALA A 232 24.64 -3.79 10.84
N THR A 233 23.50 -3.89 11.51
CA THR A 233 22.26 -4.51 11.01
C THR A 233 21.15 -3.49 10.73
N LEU A 234 21.38 -2.19 10.99
CA LEU A 234 20.35 -1.17 10.86
C LEU A 234 20.89 0.14 10.31
N ARG A 235 20.28 0.62 9.22
CA ARG A 235 20.60 1.87 8.56
C ARG A 235 19.34 2.68 8.32
N ILE A 236 19.47 4.00 8.30
CA ILE A 236 18.38 4.93 7.99
C ILE A 236 18.78 5.75 6.76
N ARG A 237 17.86 5.81 5.79
CA ARG A 237 17.93 6.69 4.64
C ARG A 237 16.70 7.60 4.63
N ALA A 238 16.87 8.89 4.89
CA ALA A 238 15.74 9.78 5.08
C ALA A 238 15.79 11.01 4.18
N GLN A 239 14.62 11.60 3.94
CA GLN A 239 14.53 12.90 3.28
C GLN A 239 15.04 14.00 4.22
N GLN A 240 14.58 13.98 5.47
CA GLN A 240 15.07 14.81 6.55
C GLN A 240 14.80 14.10 7.88
N LEU A 241 15.82 14.07 8.74
CA LEU A 241 15.68 13.79 10.17
C LEU A 241 16.79 14.56 10.89
N THR A 242 16.46 15.19 12.02
CA THR A 242 17.46 15.79 12.89
C THR A 242 18.32 14.72 13.56
N ALA A 243 19.50 15.10 14.04
CA ALA A 243 20.36 14.18 14.78
C ALA A 243 19.67 13.60 16.04
N ALA A 244 18.76 14.35 16.67
CA ALA A 244 17.97 13.86 17.81
C ALA A 244 16.95 12.80 17.39
N GLN A 245 16.19 13.06 16.31
CA GLN A 245 15.22 12.11 15.75
C GLN A 245 15.89 10.82 15.26
N LEU A 246 17.07 10.92 14.63
CA LEU A 246 17.88 9.76 14.24
C LEU A 246 18.26 8.91 15.45
N ARG A 247 18.79 9.53 16.52
CA ARG A 247 19.15 8.81 17.75
C ARG A 247 17.93 8.17 18.42
N GLN A 248 16.81 8.89 18.50
CA GLN A 248 15.56 8.38 19.04
C GLN A 248 15.07 7.16 18.25
N THR A 249 15.10 7.24 16.92
CA THR A 249 14.68 6.15 16.02
C THR A 249 15.58 4.93 16.20
N CYS A 250 16.91 5.11 16.13
CA CYS A 250 17.86 4.01 16.33
C CYS A 250 17.69 3.34 17.71
N ALA A 251 17.49 4.13 18.78
CA ALA A 251 17.32 3.60 20.13
C ALA A 251 16.00 2.83 20.29
N SER A 252 14.91 3.31 19.71
CA SER A 252 13.61 2.62 19.69
C SER A 252 13.71 1.27 19.00
N LEU A 253 14.30 1.23 17.80
CA LEU A 253 14.45 0.00 17.03
C LEU A 253 15.37 -1.00 17.74
N ALA A 254 16.51 -0.56 18.28
CA ALA A 254 17.39 -1.43 19.05
C ALA A 254 16.73 -1.97 20.34
N GLY A 255 15.89 -1.17 21.00
CA GLY A 255 15.15 -1.62 22.17
C GLY A 255 14.05 -2.63 21.84
N GLN A 256 13.36 -2.43 20.71
CA GLN A 256 12.32 -3.35 20.24
C GLN A 256 12.92 -4.67 19.76
N ASP A 257 14.06 -4.64 19.07
CA ASP A 257 14.84 -5.81 18.66
C ASP A 257 15.09 -6.73 19.87
N ALA A 258 15.64 -6.16 20.95
CA ALA A 258 15.84 -6.91 22.19
C ALA A 258 14.52 -7.39 22.84
N ALA A 259 13.42 -6.66 22.67
CA ALA A 259 12.11 -7.06 23.19
C ALA A 259 11.51 -8.24 22.42
N PHE A 260 11.58 -8.20 21.09
CA PHE A 260 11.18 -9.28 20.18
C PHE A 260 11.83 -10.60 20.60
N HIS A 261 13.17 -10.62 20.66
CA HIS A 261 13.94 -11.83 20.99
C HIS A 261 13.58 -12.41 22.37
N ARG A 262 13.19 -11.57 23.34
CA ARG A 262 12.70 -12.04 24.65
C ARG A 262 11.31 -12.67 24.58
N VAL A 263 10.44 -12.15 23.72
CA VAL A 263 9.06 -12.63 23.57
C VAL A 263 9.04 -13.96 22.84
N VAL A 264 9.69 -14.05 21.67
CA VAL A 264 9.61 -15.24 20.80
C VAL A 264 10.67 -16.29 21.09
N ARG A 265 11.75 -15.91 21.79
CA ARG A 265 12.85 -16.79 22.21
C ARG A 265 13.44 -17.57 21.03
N ASP A 266 13.67 -16.89 19.92
CA ASP A 266 14.23 -17.46 18.71
C ASP A 266 15.68 -17.94 18.92
N PRO A 267 16.13 -18.95 18.17
CA PRO A 267 17.51 -19.43 18.19
C PRO A 267 18.43 -18.64 17.23
N GLY A 268 17.96 -17.53 16.65
CA GLY A 268 18.59 -16.84 15.53
C GLY A 268 17.77 -16.92 14.24
N PRO A 269 18.28 -16.38 13.11
CA PRO A 269 17.52 -16.28 11.87
C PRO A 269 17.05 -17.65 11.35
N VAL A 270 15.89 -17.67 10.71
CA VAL A 270 15.34 -18.88 10.08
C VAL A 270 16.27 -19.39 8.97
N ALA A 271 16.16 -20.68 8.66
CA ALA A 271 16.94 -21.27 7.58
C ALA A 271 16.62 -20.58 6.25
N GLY A 272 17.66 -20.27 5.46
CA GLY A 272 17.49 -19.64 4.15
C GLY A 272 17.39 -18.12 4.16
N ASP A 273 17.24 -17.47 5.33
CA ASP A 273 17.30 -16.01 5.42
C ASP A 273 18.73 -15.50 5.16
N ASN A 274 18.91 -14.81 4.03
CA ASN A 274 20.18 -14.19 3.64
C ASN A 274 20.23 -12.69 3.94
N ASN A 275 19.19 -12.17 4.56
CA ASN A 275 19.17 -10.79 4.97
C ASN A 275 20.22 -10.56 6.06
N THR A 276 20.83 -9.37 6.07
CA THR A 276 21.89 -9.03 7.03
C THR A 276 21.71 -7.64 7.62
N SER A 277 20.83 -6.81 7.04
CA SER A 277 20.55 -5.49 7.56
C SER A 277 19.21 -4.96 7.07
N LEU A 278 18.54 -4.18 7.92
CA LEU A 278 17.38 -3.39 7.54
C LEU A 278 17.80 -1.97 7.13
N GLU A 279 17.31 -1.50 5.99
CA GLU A 279 17.32 -0.07 5.61
C GLU A 279 15.94 0.54 5.88
N VAL A 280 15.86 1.44 6.84
CA VAL A 280 14.65 2.23 7.11
C VAL A 280 14.67 3.48 6.24
N VAL A 281 13.73 3.57 5.30
CA VAL A 281 13.57 4.71 4.40
C VAL A 281 12.46 5.63 4.92
N VAL A 282 12.76 6.90 5.19
CA VAL A 282 11.80 7.83 5.80
C VAL A 282 11.59 9.08 4.95
N PHE A 283 10.37 9.27 4.46
CA PHE A 283 9.94 10.51 3.80
C PHE A 283 9.40 11.53 4.82
N ASN A 284 9.45 12.82 4.48
CA ASN A 284 9.07 13.88 5.42
C ASN A 284 7.57 13.95 5.68
N THR A 285 6.75 13.55 4.71
CA THR A 285 5.29 13.66 4.78
C THR A 285 4.66 12.46 4.09
N SER A 286 3.39 12.20 4.42
CA SER A 286 2.60 11.20 3.68
C SER A 286 2.51 11.54 2.18
N ASN A 287 2.55 12.83 1.81
CA ASN A 287 2.55 13.27 0.41
C ASN A 287 3.88 12.97 -0.31
N ASP A 288 5.01 13.15 0.37
CA ASP A 288 6.33 12.79 -0.18
C ASP A 288 6.44 11.27 -0.36
N TYR A 289 5.94 10.48 0.59
CA TYR A 289 5.83 9.02 0.45
C TYR A 289 5.04 8.63 -0.80
N ARG A 290 3.83 9.18 -0.98
CA ARG A 290 3.01 8.94 -2.19
C ARG A 290 3.69 9.40 -3.48
N THR A 291 4.55 10.41 -3.42
CA THR A 291 5.24 10.95 -4.59
C THR A 291 6.41 10.07 -5.00
N TYR A 292 7.23 9.61 -4.05
CA TYR A 292 8.53 9.00 -4.37
C TYR A 292 8.60 7.50 -4.11
N ALA A 293 7.89 6.97 -3.11
CA ALA A 293 8.11 5.60 -2.65
C ALA A 293 7.72 4.56 -3.71
N GLY A 294 6.56 4.70 -4.32
CA GLY A 294 6.10 3.78 -5.37
C GLY A 294 7.05 3.73 -6.57
N VAL A 295 7.58 4.89 -7.01
CA VAL A 295 8.49 4.92 -8.16
C VAL A 295 9.91 4.44 -7.83
N LEU A 296 10.34 4.54 -6.57
CA LEU A 296 11.67 4.08 -6.13
C LEU A 296 11.69 2.58 -5.83
N PHE A 297 10.61 2.05 -5.23
CA PHE A 297 10.60 0.73 -4.62
C PHE A 297 9.55 -0.22 -5.19
N ASP A 298 8.76 0.23 -6.18
CA ASP A 298 7.68 -0.56 -6.81
C ASP A 298 6.60 -1.03 -5.81
N ILE A 299 6.24 -0.14 -4.88
CA ILE A 299 5.25 -0.41 -3.83
C ILE A 299 3.97 0.38 -3.99
N SER A 300 2.87 -0.18 -3.48
CA SER A 300 1.67 0.61 -3.18
C SER A 300 1.98 1.60 -2.06
N THR A 301 1.51 2.84 -2.20
CA THR A 301 1.68 3.90 -1.19
C THR A 301 0.37 4.25 -0.47
N ASN A 302 -0.64 3.37 -0.55
CA ASN A 302 -1.91 3.50 0.18
C ASN A 302 -1.86 2.73 1.51
N ASN A 303 -0.89 3.08 2.35
CA ASN A 303 -0.61 2.45 3.64
C ASN A 303 0.23 3.41 4.48
N GLY A 304 0.45 3.04 5.74
CA GLY A 304 1.28 3.82 6.66
C GLY A 304 2.80 3.67 6.48
N GLY A 305 3.20 2.80 5.56
CA GLY A 305 4.54 2.30 5.39
C GLY A 305 4.47 0.85 4.93
N MET A 306 5.59 0.30 4.50
CA MET A 306 5.66 -1.07 4.00
C MET A 306 7.02 -1.69 4.28
N TYR A 307 7.00 -2.88 4.86
CA TYR A 307 8.14 -3.77 4.89
C TYR A 307 8.29 -4.53 3.57
N LEU A 308 9.52 -4.53 3.04
CA LEU A 308 9.97 -5.35 1.94
C LEU A 308 11.14 -6.18 2.43
N GLU A 309 10.96 -7.49 2.48
CA GLU A 309 12.01 -8.44 2.85
C GLU A 309 13.22 -8.42 1.90
N GLY A 310 12.98 -8.07 0.65
CA GLY A 310 13.99 -7.92 -0.39
C GLY A 310 14.00 -9.10 -1.36
N ASP A 311 14.73 -8.95 -2.47
CA ASP A 311 15.03 -10.07 -3.37
C ASP A 311 16.14 -10.93 -2.73
N PRO A 312 15.97 -12.26 -2.60
CA PRO A 312 17.02 -13.17 -2.12
C PRO A 312 18.36 -13.06 -2.89
N ALA A 313 18.35 -12.48 -4.10
CA ALA A 313 19.55 -12.21 -4.89
C ALA A 313 20.17 -10.82 -4.64
N LEU A 314 19.43 -9.85 -4.06
CA LEU A 314 19.88 -8.46 -3.84
C LEU A 314 20.04 -8.09 -2.35
N ASN A 315 19.52 -8.91 -1.42
CA ASN A 315 19.81 -8.93 0.03
C ASN A 315 19.73 -7.56 0.76
N GLN A 316 18.70 -6.75 0.49
CA GLN A 316 18.44 -5.56 1.30
C GLN A 316 16.97 -5.46 1.65
N ALA A 317 16.63 -5.87 2.87
CA ALA A 317 15.34 -5.56 3.45
C ALA A 317 15.20 -4.06 3.64
N ARG A 318 13.97 -3.58 3.47
CA ARG A 318 13.60 -2.19 3.65
C ARG A 318 12.32 -2.06 4.41
N PHE A 319 12.28 -1.12 5.34
CA PHE A 319 11.04 -0.55 5.82
C PHE A 319 10.90 0.84 5.23
N ILE A 320 9.91 1.07 4.38
CA ILE A 320 9.68 2.36 3.72
C ILE A 320 8.50 3.06 4.40
N ALA A 321 8.71 4.27 4.89
CA ALA A 321 7.78 4.96 5.78
C ALA A 321 7.78 6.47 5.57
N HIS A 322 6.94 7.17 6.32
CA HIS A 322 6.98 8.62 6.45
C HIS A 322 6.82 9.09 7.89
N GLU A 323 7.23 10.32 8.16
CA GLU A 323 6.86 11.01 9.40
C GLU A 323 5.33 11.15 9.49
N ALA A 324 4.79 10.99 10.69
CA ALA A 324 3.40 11.28 11.00
C ALA A 324 3.22 12.81 11.14
N ASP A 325 3.22 13.50 9.99
CA ASP A 325 3.26 14.97 9.87
C ASP A 325 2.01 15.69 10.41
N TRP A 326 0.98 14.94 10.80
CA TRP A 326 -0.20 15.44 11.51
C TRP A 326 -0.05 15.46 13.04
N LEU A 327 1.00 14.85 13.59
CA LEU A 327 1.26 14.84 15.03
C LEU A 327 2.10 16.06 15.46
N PRO A 328 1.85 16.63 16.64
CA PRO A 328 2.65 17.74 17.16
C PRO A 328 4.06 17.30 17.60
N THR A 329 4.28 15.98 17.75
CA THR A 329 5.53 15.38 18.17
C THR A 329 6.03 14.43 17.08
N PHE A 330 7.34 14.41 16.87
CA PHE A 330 7.97 13.50 15.91
C PHE A 330 7.58 12.05 16.18
N ALA A 331 7.07 11.40 15.14
CA ALA A 331 6.94 9.96 15.05
C ALA A 331 7.11 9.54 13.59
N ILE A 332 7.76 8.42 13.36
CA ILE A 332 7.69 7.72 12.07
C ILE A 332 6.45 6.84 12.14
N TRP A 333 5.53 7.02 11.20
CA TRP A 333 4.25 6.32 11.21
C TRP A 333 4.47 4.81 11.06
N ASN A 334 3.77 4.03 11.89
CA ASN A 334 3.86 2.57 12.00
C ASN A 334 5.26 1.98 12.25
N LEU A 335 6.25 2.78 12.68
CA LEU A 335 7.65 2.35 12.82
C LEU A 335 7.83 1.03 13.56
N ASN A 336 7.30 0.93 14.77
CA ASN A 336 7.48 -0.25 15.61
C ASN A 336 6.61 -1.43 15.12
N HIS A 337 5.47 -1.18 14.50
CA HIS A 337 4.66 -2.24 13.89
C HIS A 337 5.44 -2.91 12.74
N GLU A 338 5.92 -2.12 11.79
CA GLU A 338 6.62 -2.60 10.59
C GLU A 338 8.02 -3.17 10.91
N TYR A 339 8.67 -2.67 11.96
CA TYR A 339 9.89 -3.30 12.45
C TYR A 339 9.64 -4.71 13.01
N THR A 340 8.45 -4.96 13.55
CA THR A 340 8.07 -6.33 13.97
C THR A 340 7.98 -7.25 12.77
N HIS A 341 7.37 -6.81 11.65
CA HIS A 341 7.33 -7.62 10.42
C HIS A 341 8.71 -8.01 9.91
N TYR A 342 9.68 -7.09 9.98
CA TYR A 342 11.08 -7.42 9.67
C TYR A 342 11.66 -8.50 10.58
N LEU A 343 11.44 -8.39 11.88
CA LEU A 343 11.96 -9.35 12.85
C LEU A 343 11.25 -10.71 12.73
N ASP A 344 9.92 -10.71 12.56
CA ASP A 344 9.09 -11.91 12.40
C ASP A 344 9.47 -12.67 11.13
N GLY A 345 9.62 -11.98 9.99
CA GLY A 345 10.15 -12.55 8.75
C GLY A 345 11.55 -13.17 8.92
N ARG A 346 12.43 -12.47 9.63
CA ARG A 346 13.82 -12.93 9.83
C ARG A 346 13.95 -14.12 10.78
N PHE A 347 13.17 -14.16 11.85
CA PHE A 347 13.43 -15.01 13.02
C PHE A 347 12.34 -16.05 13.30
N ASP A 348 11.14 -15.88 12.74
CA ASP A 348 9.98 -16.74 13.02
C ASP A 348 9.37 -17.37 11.76
N MET A 349 9.33 -16.66 10.63
CA MET A 349 8.59 -17.07 9.45
C MET A 349 9.54 -17.60 8.35
N HIS A 350 9.55 -18.91 8.11
CA HIS A 350 10.42 -19.52 7.10
C HIS A 350 9.96 -19.25 5.65
N GLY A 351 10.87 -18.90 4.76
CA GLY A 351 10.55 -18.74 3.34
C GLY A 351 9.94 -17.36 3.07
N ASP A 352 9.23 -17.24 1.96
CA ASP A 352 8.65 -15.97 1.53
C ASP A 352 7.18 -15.82 1.95
N PHE A 353 6.61 -14.64 1.70
CA PHE A 353 5.22 -14.37 2.03
C PHE A 353 4.21 -15.33 1.36
N GLU A 354 4.48 -15.82 0.14
CA GLU A 354 3.57 -16.79 -0.51
C GLU A 354 3.57 -18.12 0.25
N GLU A 355 4.75 -18.58 0.68
CA GLU A 355 4.90 -19.77 1.52
C GLU A 355 4.16 -19.59 2.87
N ASN A 356 4.37 -18.46 3.52
CA ASN A 356 3.77 -18.08 4.80
C ASN A 356 2.24 -17.99 4.75
N MET A 357 1.65 -17.79 3.56
CA MET A 357 0.21 -17.68 3.34
C MET A 357 -0.47 -18.98 2.90
N THR A 358 0.28 -20.09 2.79
CA THR A 358 -0.29 -21.40 2.44
C THR A 358 -1.30 -21.92 3.46
N THR A 359 -1.24 -21.40 4.68
CA THR A 359 -2.29 -21.52 5.71
C THR A 359 -2.63 -20.14 6.28
N PRO A 360 -3.78 -19.95 6.94
CA PRO A 360 -4.12 -18.65 7.52
C PRO A 360 -3.19 -18.27 8.68
N THR A 361 -2.28 -17.33 8.43
CA THR A 361 -1.27 -16.84 9.39
C THR A 361 -1.46 -15.37 9.75
N VAL A 362 -2.40 -14.66 9.12
CA VAL A 362 -2.62 -13.21 9.28
C VAL A 362 -2.94 -12.81 10.72
N TRP A 363 -3.64 -13.66 11.48
CA TRP A 363 -3.92 -13.41 12.89
C TRP A 363 -2.63 -13.27 13.73
N TRP A 364 -1.58 -14.01 13.35
CA TRP A 364 -0.25 -13.93 13.96
C TRP A 364 0.50 -12.75 13.41
N ILE A 365 0.69 -12.66 12.08
CA ILE A 365 1.55 -11.64 11.45
C ILE A 365 1.13 -10.23 11.88
N GLU A 366 -0.14 -9.87 11.68
CA GLU A 366 -0.63 -8.54 12.02
C GLU A 366 -0.89 -8.40 13.52
N GLY A 367 -1.39 -9.45 14.17
CA GLY A 367 -1.66 -9.43 15.60
C GLY A 367 -0.41 -9.31 16.47
N PHE A 368 0.68 -9.94 16.06
CA PHE A 368 1.96 -9.92 16.75
C PHE A 368 2.70 -8.61 16.51
N ALA A 369 2.66 -8.07 15.29
CA ALA A 369 3.15 -6.73 15.01
C ALA A 369 2.45 -5.66 15.87
N GLU A 370 1.13 -5.74 16.01
CA GLU A 370 0.39 -4.87 16.93
C GLU A 370 0.77 -5.15 18.40
N HIS A 371 0.80 -6.42 18.81
CA HIS A 371 1.09 -6.79 20.20
C HIS A 371 2.45 -6.28 20.65
N LEU A 372 3.50 -6.56 19.87
CA LEU A 372 4.86 -6.15 20.19
C LEU A 372 5.00 -4.63 20.12
N SER A 373 4.45 -3.97 19.10
CA SER A 373 4.52 -2.51 18.95
C SER A 373 3.92 -1.78 20.16
N TYR A 374 2.70 -2.15 20.57
CA TYR A 374 2.02 -1.50 21.71
C TYR A 374 2.68 -1.85 23.04
N SER A 375 3.03 -3.12 23.27
CA SER A 375 3.65 -3.55 24.53
C SER A 375 5.06 -2.97 24.72
N TYR A 376 5.88 -2.91 23.67
CA TYR A 376 7.21 -2.33 23.71
C TYR A 376 7.17 -0.83 24.02
N ARG A 377 6.25 -0.10 23.40
CA ARG A 377 6.08 1.35 23.63
C ARG A 377 5.40 1.66 24.96
N GLY A 378 4.84 0.65 25.64
CA GLY A 378 4.05 0.85 26.86
C GLY A 378 2.75 1.59 26.60
N GLU A 379 2.17 1.43 25.41
CA GLU A 379 0.95 2.11 24.98
C GLU A 379 -0.28 1.20 25.10
N VAL A 380 -1.41 1.80 25.45
CA VAL A 380 -2.70 1.10 25.53
C VAL A 380 -3.36 1.09 24.15
N TYR A 381 -3.68 -0.09 23.63
CA TYR A 381 -4.43 -0.22 22.37
C TYR A 381 -5.94 -0.10 22.61
N ALA A 382 -6.42 1.13 22.81
CA ALA A 382 -7.79 1.41 23.23
C ALA A 382 -8.86 0.83 22.29
N ASP A 383 -8.65 0.85 20.97
CA ASP A 383 -9.60 0.32 20.00
C ASP A 383 -9.73 -1.20 20.10
N ALA A 384 -8.61 -1.92 20.29
CA ALA A 384 -8.65 -3.36 20.52
C ALA A 384 -9.40 -3.71 21.81
N LEU A 385 -9.21 -2.92 22.88
CA LEU A 385 -9.96 -3.08 24.13
C LEU A 385 -11.45 -2.74 23.96
N ALA A 386 -11.81 -1.82 23.06
CA ALA A 386 -13.19 -1.53 22.73
C ALA A 386 -13.85 -2.70 21.97
N GLU A 387 -13.12 -3.33 21.03
CA GLU A 387 -13.59 -4.53 20.34
C GLU A 387 -13.70 -5.74 21.30
N ALA A 388 -12.75 -5.92 22.22
CA ALA A 388 -12.77 -6.99 23.22
C ALA A 388 -14.08 -7.03 24.03
N LYS A 389 -14.62 -5.85 24.40
CA LYS A 389 -15.87 -5.72 25.15
C LYS A 389 -17.09 -6.26 24.40
N LYS A 390 -17.04 -6.30 23.06
CA LYS A 390 -18.13 -6.81 22.22
C LYS A 390 -18.17 -8.34 22.20
N ARG A 391 -17.05 -9.01 22.50
CA ARG A 391 -16.91 -10.48 22.50
C ARG A 391 -17.41 -11.11 21.19
N THR A 392 -17.12 -10.47 20.06
CA THR A 392 -17.65 -10.83 18.74
C THR A 392 -17.19 -12.21 18.28
N TYR A 393 -15.92 -12.57 18.50
CA TYR A 393 -15.32 -13.79 17.97
C TYR A 393 -14.84 -14.74 19.09
N ALA A 394 -15.03 -16.04 18.86
CA ALA A 394 -14.30 -17.08 19.58
C ALA A 394 -12.83 -17.07 19.16
N LEU A 395 -11.91 -17.55 20.00
CA LEU A 395 -10.49 -17.58 19.67
C LEU A 395 -10.24 -18.49 18.47
N SER A 396 -10.86 -19.67 18.46
CA SER A 396 -10.76 -20.65 17.37
C SER A 396 -11.09 -20.07 16.00
N THR A 397 -12.09 -19.18 15.93
CA THR A 397 -12.48 -18.46 14.70
C THR A 397 -11.39 -17.52 14.19
N LEU A 398 -10.57 -16.95 15.07
CA LEU A 398 -9.54 -15.99 14.69
C LEU A 398 -8.35 -16.65 13.98
N PHE A 399 -8.13 -17.95 14.19
CA PHE A 399 -7.11 -18.70 13.47
C PHE A 399 -7.37 -18.82 11.97
N ASP A 400 -8.57 -18.47 11.49
CA ASP A 400 -8.95 -18.43 10.07
C ASP A 400 -8.89 -17.02 9.46
N THR A 401 -8.26 -16.07 10.16
CA THR A 401 -8.16 -14.70 9.67
C THR A 401 -7.24 -14.64 8.45
N THR A 402 -7.71 -13.92 7.44
CA THR A 402 -7.03 -13.62 6.17
C THR A 402 -7.17 -12.13 5.87
N TYR A 403 -6.40 -11.61 4.91
CA TYR A 403 -6.50 -10.22 4.46
C TYR A 403 -7.83 -9.84 3.77
N ASP A 404 -8.68 -10.83 3.44
CA ASP A 404 -10.03 -10.56 2.90
C ASP A 404 -11.02 -10.10 3.98
N HIS A 405 -10.65 -10.23 5.26
CA HIS A 405 -11.46 -9.78 6.38
C HIS A 405 -11.28 -8.27 6.65
N ASP A 406 -12.22 -7.70 7.40
CA ASP A 406 -12.13 -6.29 7.80
C ASP A 406 -10.93 -5.99 8.71
N THR A 407 -10.56 -4.71 8.76
CA THR A 407 -9.38 -4.24 9.51
C THR A 407 -9.48 -4.51 11.01
N LYS A 408 -10.68 -4.54 11.59
CA LYS A 408 -10.83 -4.86 13.01
C LYS A 408 -10.52 -6.33 13.25
N ARG A 409 -10.97 -7.22 12.37
CA ARG A 409 -10.67 -8.64 12.47
C ARG A 409 -9.17 -8.91 12.29
N VAL A 410 -8.53 -8.26 11.33
CA VAL A 410 -7.10 -8.40 11.07
C VAL A 410 -6.26 -7.87 12.22
N TYR A 411 -6.43 -6.60 12.60
CA TYR A 411 -5.52 -5.90 13.51
C TYR A 411 -5.96 -5.99 14.98
N ASN A 412 -7.18 -5.52 15.29
CA ASN A 412 -7.65 -5.46 16.68
C ASN A 412 -7.85 -6.86 17.28
N TRP A 413 -8.52 -7.76 16.56
CA TRP A 413 -8.76 -9.12 17.03
C TRP A 413 -7.53 -10.01 16.92
N GLY A 414 -6.67 -9.81 15.91
CA GLY A 414 -5.33 -10.41 15.85
C GLY A 414 -4.51 -10.07 17.09
N TYR A 415 -4.41 -8.77 17.43
CA TYR A 415 -3.74 -8.30 18.66
C TYR A 415 -4.26 -9.00 19.91
N LEU A 416 -5.59 -9.08 20.07
CA LEU A 416 -6.20 -9.71 21.23
C LEU A 416 -5.87 -11.21 21.29
N ALA A 417 -5.95 -11.92 20.17
CA ALA A 417 -5.65 -13.35 20.09
C ALA A 417 -4.18 -13.64 20.47
N VAL A 418 -3.25 -12.90 19.87
CA VAL A 418 -1.82 -13.02 20.17
C VAL A 418 -1.53 -12.67 21.63
N ARG A 419 -2.08 -11.55 22.13
CA ARG A 419 -1.90 -11.15 23.54
C ARG A 419 -2.40 -12.22 24.51
N TYR A 420 -3.59 -12.76 24.28
CA TYR A 420 -4.14 -13.82 25.13
C TYR A 420 -3.27 -15.07 25.14
N LEU A 421 -2.86 -15.56 23.96
CA LEU A 421 -2.04 -16.76 23.87
C LEU A 421 -0.65 -16.56 24.49
N LEU A 422 -0.02 -15.40 24.30
CA LEU A 422 1.25 -15.08 24.97
C LEU A 422 1.10 -14.98 26.49
N GLU A 423 -0.01 -14.43 26.99
CA GLU A 423 -0.25 -14.27 28.44
C GLU A 423 -0.65 -15.58 29.13
N LYS A 424 -1.41 -16.44 28.46
CA LYS A 424 -2.07 -17.61 29.06
C LYS A 424 -1.51 -18.95 28.61
N HIS A 425 -1.04 -19.03 27.37
CA HIS A 425 -0.64 -20.27 26.71
C HIS A 425 0.68 -20.11 25.94
N PRO A 426 1.76 -19.58 26.56
CA PRO A 426 3.01 -19.29 25.85
C PRO A 426 3.68 -20.55 25.24
N GLU A 427 3.44 -21.73 25.80
CA GLU A 427 3.94 -23.00 25.27
C GLU A 427 3.28 -23.36 23.93
N ASP A 428 2.00 -23.01 23.74
CA ASP A 428 1.31 -23.22 22.47
C ASP A 428 1.85 -22.27 21.39
N ILE A 429 2.18 -21.03 21.74
CA ILE A 429 2.88 -20.11 20.82
C ILE A 429 4.27 -20.64 20.49
N ALA A 430 5.03 -21.13 21.48
CA ALA A 430 6.34 -21.70 21.24
C ALA A 430 6.29 -22.90 20.27
N ALA A 431 5.26 -23.75 20.37
CA ALA A 431 5.05 -24.86 19.44
C ALA A 431 4.73 -24.37 18.02
N VAL A 432 3.79 -23.42 17.88
CA VAL A 432 3.44 -22.83 16.58
C VAL A 432 4.65 -22.17 15.92
N LEU A 433 5.46 -21.42 16.68
CA LEU A 433 6.67 -20.78 16.14
C LEU A 433 7.76 -21.79 15.80
N ALA A 434 7.87 -22.92 16.50
CA ALA A 434 8.80 -23.97 16.10
C ALA A 434 8.45 -24.53 14.71
N ASP A 435 7.16 -24.71 14.43
CA ASP A 435 6.67 -25.16 13.13
C ASP A 435 6.86 -24.08 12.05
N TYR A 436 6.53 -22.81 12.32
CA TYR A 436 6.76 -21.69 11.39
C TYR A 436 8.23 -21.55 11.00
N ARG A 437 9.15 -21.62 11.98
CA ARG A 437 10.61 -21.53 11.74
C ARG A 437 11.16 -22.71 10.93
N ALA A 438 10.48 -23.85 10.95
CA ALA A 438 10.82 -25.03 10.19
C ALA A 438 10.16 -25.07 8.80
N GLY A 439 9.27 -24.13 8.48
CA GLY A 439 8.44 -24.16 7.27
C GLY A 439 7.35 -25.24 7.32
N ASP A 440 7.01 -25.78 8.49
CA ASP A 440 5.93 -26.75 8.67
C ASP A 440 4.57 -26.04 8.89
N TRP A 441 4.12 -25.32 7.87
CA TRP A 441 2.86 -24.56 7.89
C TRP A 441 1.64 -25.45 8.18
N ALA A 442 1.68 -26.70 7.70
CA ALA A 442 0.62 -27.67 7.95
C ALA A 442 0.62 -28.16 9.41
N GLY A 443 1.79 -28.43 9.99
CA GLY A 443 1.97 -28.77 11.40
C GLY A 443 1.47 -27.66 12.33
N ALA A 444 1.89 -26.41 12.07
CA ALA A 444 1.42 -25.26 12.82
C ALA A 444 -0.10 -25.11 12.77
N ARG A 445 -0.68 -25.33 11.58
CA ARG A 445 -2.13 -25.28 11.37
C ARG A 445 -2.87 -26.41 12.10
N ASP A 446 -2.32 -27.62 12.13
CA ASP A 446 -2.86 -28.74 12.93
C ASP A 446 -2.82 -28.41 14.43
N HIS A 447 -1.72 -27.82 14.91
CA HIS A 447 -1.60 -27.38 16.31
C HIS A 447 -2.70 -26.37 16.67
N LEU A 448 -2.87 -25.33 15.85
CA LEU A 448 -3.91 -24.30 16.07
C LEU A 448 -5.33 -24.88 16.01
N THR A 449 -5.63 -25.75 15.04
CA THR A 449 -7.02 -26.17 14.79
C THR A 449 -7.44 -27.44 15.54
N ARG A 450 -6.50 -28.29 15.94
CA ARG A 450 -6.79 -29.59 16.57
C ARG A 450 -6.22 -29.72 17.98
N VAL A 451 -4.99 -29.24 18.22
CA VAL A 451 -4.41 -29.25 19.57
C VAL A 451 -5.12 -28.19 20.42
N ILE A 452 -5.07 -26.93 19.98
CA ILE A 452 -5.83 -25.85 20.61
C ILE A 452 -7.32 -26.00 20.28
N GLY A 453 -7.68 -25.95 18.99
CA GLY A 453 -9.08 -26.05 18.55
C GLY A 453 -9.97 -25.07 19.31
N SER A 454 -11.10 -25.56 19.84
CA SER A 454 -12.02 -24.75 20.66
C SER A 454 -11.76 -24.82 22.17
N ARG A 455 -10.66 -25.45 22.62
CA ARG A 455 -10.43 -25.72 24.06
C ARG A 455 -10.36 -24.44 24.89
N TYR A 456 -9.84 -23.37 24.30
CA TYR A 456 -9.61 -22.10 24.98
C TYR A 456 -10.74 -21.09 24.79
N ASP A 457 -11.77 -21.37 23.99
CA ASP A 457 -12.82 -20.39 23.68
C ASP A 457 -13.56 -19.91 24.93
N ALA A 458 -13.84 -20.81 25.88
CA ALA A 458 -14.50 -20.44 27.13
C ALA A 458 -13.62 -19.55 28.02
N ASP A 459 -12.34 -19.87 28.16
CA ASP A 459 -11.38 -19.08 28.96
C ASP A 459 -11.07 -17.73 28.29
N TRP A 460 -10.95 -17.73 26.96
CA TRP A 460 -10.83 -16.53 26.12
C TRP A 460 -11.94 -15.52 26.40
N TYR A 461 -13.21 -15.95 26.43
CA TYR A 461 -14.31 -15.03 26.77
C TYR A 461 -14.25 -14.50 28.21
N GLY A 462 -13.72 -15.30 29.14
CA GLY A 462 -13.39 -14.85 30.49
C GLY A 462 -12.30 -13.78 30.49
N TRP A 463 -11.21 -14.01 29.75
CA TRP A 463 -10.11 -13.06 29.59
C TRP A 463 -10.55 -11.75 28.93
N LEU A 464 -11.35 -11.79 27.85
CA LEU A 464 -11.91 -10.60 27.21
C LEU A 464 -12.74 -9.72 28.16
N ALA A 465 -13.37 -10.31 29.18
CA ALA A 465 -14.09 -9.56 30.20
C ALA A 465 -13.15 -8.75 31.11
N ALA A 466 -11.96 -9.31 31.36
CA ALA A 466 -10.99 -8.83 32.33
C ALA A 466 -9.91 -7.94 31.72
N VAL A 467 -9.63 -8.08 30.42
CA VAL A 467 -8.55 -7.34 29.75
C VAL A 467 -8.74 -5.83 29.89
N ARG A 468 -7.64 -5.14 30.16
CA ARG A 468 -7.54 -3.69 30.35
C ARG A 468 -6.35 -3.12 29.60
#